data_AF-A0A1Y3NHT1-F1
#
_entry.id   AF-A0A1Y3NHT1-F1
#
_cell.length_a   1.000
_cell.length_b   1.000
_cell.length_c   1.000
_cell.angle_alpha   90.00
_cell.angle_beta   90.00
_cell.angle_gamma   90.00
#
_symmetry.space_group_name_H-M   'P 1'
#
loop_
_entity.id
_entity.type
_entity.pdbx_description
1 polymer ?
#
loop_
_entity_poly.entity_id
_entity_poly.type
_entity_poly.pdbx_seq_one_letter_code
_entity_poly.pdbx_strand_id
1 'polypeptide(L)' 'GYPCCTYNKDVYYTDENGNWSVENNEWCGIIEEKEDPNCWASKLGYPCCKYNKDEVLKDESGSWGIENDNWCGIIQET' A
#
# COMPACT_ATOMS: atom_id res chain seq x y z
N GLY A 1 19.06 12.84 -5.13
CA GLY A 1 17.79 12.19 -5.48
C GLY A 1 16.68 12.89 -4.72
N TYR A 2 15.48 12.93 -5.27
CA TYR A 2 14.32 13.49 -4.60
C TYR A 2 13.80 12.54 -3.50
N PRO A 3 13.23 13.07 -2.40
CA PRO A 3 12.61 12.24 -1.36
C PRO A 3 11.36 11.53 -1.90
N CYS A 4 10.91 10.51 -1.20
CA CYS A 4 9.63 9.87 -1.46
C CYS A 4 8.50 10.66 -0.78
N CYS A 5 7.33 10.71 -1.39
CA CYS A 5 6.16 11.36 -0.79
C CYS A 5 5.71 10.57 0.44
N THR A 6 5.32 11.28 1.50
CA THR A 6 4.99 10.73 2.82
C THR A 6 3.49 10.65 3.08
N TYR A 7 2.70 11.55 2.51
CA TYR A 7 1.25 11.61 2.70
C TYR A 7 0.46 11.90 1.41
N ASN A 8 1.09 12.57 0.45
CA ASN A 8 0.45 13.00 -0.79
C ASN A 8 0.62 11.93 -1.86
N LYS A 9 -0.51 11.32 -2.25
CA LYS A 9 -0.57 10.30 -3.30
C LYS A 9 -1.15 10.84 -4.61
N ASP A 10 -1.53 12.11 -4.64
CA ASP A 10 -2.05 12.75 -5.84
C ASP A 10 -0.91 12.99 -6.84
N VAL A 11 -1.05 12.39 -8.02
CA VAL A 11 -0.09 12.55 -9.12
C VAL A 11 -0.18 13.97 -9.67
N TYR A 12 0.86 14.76 -9.42
CA TYR A 12 1.02 16.09 -9.98
C TYR A 12 1.77 16.05 -11.33
N TYR A 13 2.72 15.12 -11.46
CA TYR A 13 3.54 14.98 -12.66
C TYR A 13 3.99 13.53 -12.85
N THR A 14 4.18 13.11 -14.11
CA THR A 14 4.64 11.75 -14.46
C THR A 14 5.73 11.84 -15.53
N ASP A 15 6.83 11.12 -15.34
CA ASP A 15 7.92 11.00 -16.31
C ASP A 15 8.40 9.53 -16.44
N GLU A 16 9.53 9.32 -17.13
CA GLU A 16 10.13 7.98 -17.31
C GLU A 16 10.60 7.33 -15.99
N ASN A 17 10.76 8.12 -14.93
CA ASN A 17 11.19 7.65 -13.61
C ASN A 17 10.01 7.31 -12.68
N GLY A 18 8.78 7.74 -13.02
CA GLY A 18 7.57 7.41 -12.28
C GLY A 18 6.63 8.59 -12.05
N ASN A 19 5.81 8.46 -11.02
CA ASN A 19 4.83 9.47 -10.60
C ASN A 19 5.42 10.38 -9.52
N TRP A 20 5.02 11.65 -9.53
CA TRP A 20 5.59 12.70 -8.68
C TRP A 20 4.48 13.55 -8.06
N SER A 21 4.70 13.99 -6.83
CA SER A 21 3.85 14.96 -6.13
C SER A 21 4.70 16.11 -5.55
N VAL A 22 4.01 17.05 -4.91
CA VAL A 22 4.62 18.16 -4.17
C VAL A 22 4.12 18.12 -2.73
N GLU A 23 5.07 18.08 -1.79
CA GLU A 23 4.83 18.10 -0.34
C GLU A 23 5.68 19.19 0.29
N ASN A 24 5.09 20.03 1.16
CA ASN A 24 5.81 21.13 1.82
C ASN A 24 6.58 22.04 0.84
N ASN A 25 6.03 22.26 -0.35
CA ASN A 25 6.64 22.99 -1.47
C ASN A 25 7.92 22.33 -2.04
N GLU A 26 8.16 21.05 -1.77
CA GLU A 26 9.26 20.26 -2.31
C GLU A 26 8.75 19.11 -3.19
N TRP A 27 9.52 18.77 -4.22
CA TRP A 27 9.22 17.64 -5.08
C TRP A 27 9.50 16.31 -4.38
N CYS A 28 8.57 15.38 -4.50
CA CYS A 28 8.71 14.04 -3.98
C CYS A 28 8.24 12.99 -5.01
N GLY A 29 8.89 11.82 -5.01
CA GLY A 29 8.48 10.68 -5.83
C GLY A 29 7.33 9.93 -5.16
N ILE A 30 6.25 9.70 -5.89
CA ILE A 30 5.15 8.84 -5.45
C ILE A 30 5.63 7.41 -5.64
N ILE A 31 5.95 6.75 -4.53
CA ILE A 31 6.07 5.30 -4.55
C ILE A 31 4.63 4.78 -4.54
N GLU A 32 4.20 4.18 -5.64
CA GLU A 32 3.11 3.23 -5.53
C GLU A 32 3.61 2.15 -4.58
N GLU A 33 3.02 2.10 -3.39
CA GLU A 33 3.26 1.00 -2.48
C GLU A 33 2.89 -0.22 -3.28
N LYS A 34 3.93 -0.95 -3.69
CA LYS A 34 3.80 -2.10 -4.55
C LYS A 34 2.84 -3.03 -3.81
N GLU A 35 1.59 -3.02 -4.25
CA GLU A 35 0.61 -4.00 -3.86
C GLU A 35 1.32 -5.33 -4.05
N ASP A 36 1.49 -6.08 -2.96
CA ASP A 36 2.20 -7.34 -3.04
C ASP A 36 1.45 -8.18 -4.08
N PRO A 37 2.08 -8.60 -5.19
CA PRO A 37 1.37 -9.35 -6.22
C PRO A 37 0.76 -10.66 -5.69
N ASN A 38 1.21 -11.13 -4.53
CA ASN A 38 0.66 -12.29 -3.83
C ASN A 38 -0.52 -11.95 -2.91
N CYS A 39 -0.89 -10.69 -2.79
CA CYS A 39 -1.99 -10.24 -1.98
C CYS A 39 -3.32 -10.58 -2.63
N TRP A 40 -4.01 -11.52 -2.02
CA TRP A 40 -5.32 -11.96 -2.45
C TRP A 40 -6.40 -10.91 -2.14
N ALA A 41 -6.23 -10.10 -1.08
CA ALA A 41 -7.20 -9.11 -0.64
C ALA A 41 -7.34 -7.92 -1.60
N SER A 42 -6.28 -7.56 -2.34
CA SER A 42 -6.31 -6.49 -3.35
C SER A 42 -7.35 -6.76 -4.43
N LYS A 43 -7.56 -8.04 -4.78
CA LYS A 43 -8.60 -8.45 -5.75
C LYS A 43 -10.02 -8.20 -5.24
N LEU A 44 -10.19 -8.08 -3.93
CA LEU A 44 -11.45 -7.77 -3.26
C LEU A 44 -11.59 -6.27 -2.94
N GLY A 45 -10.59 -5.45 -3.29
CA GLY A 45 -10.57 -4.01 -3.00
C GLY A 45 -10.05 -3.65 -1.61
N TYR A 46 -9.37 -4.57 -0.93
CA TYR A 46 -8.79 -4.33 0.40
C TYR A 46 -7.25 -4.35 0.33
N PRO A 47 -6.56 -3.49 1.10
CA PRO A 47 -5.11 -3.49 1.15
C PRO A 47 -4.55 -4.75 1.81
N CYS A 48 -3.26 -4.98 1.64
CA CYS A 48 -2.52 -6.05 2.31
C CYS A 48 -2.02 -5.57 3.66
N CYS A 49 -1.99 -6.43 4.67
CA CYS A 49 -1.36 -6.09 5.93
C CYS A 49 0.15 -6.04 5.72
N LYS A 50 0.79 -4.93 6.08
CA LYS A 50 2.22 -4.71 5.87
C LYS A 50 3.03 -5.15 7.08
N TYR A 51 2.51 -4.88 8.26
CA TYR A 51 3.20 -5.16 9.52
C TYR A 51 2.41 -6.16 10.38
N ASN A 52 1.08 -6.07 10.34
CA ASN A 52 0.25 -6.91 11.19
C ASN A 52 0.02 -8.29 10.57
N LYS A 53 0.40 -9.35 11.29
CA LYS A 53 0.12 -10.75 10.93
C LYS A 53 -0.85 -11.42 11.91
N ASP A 54 -1.44 -10.66 12.82
CA ASP A 54 -2.42 -11.16 13.77
C ASP A 54 -3.76 -11.37 13.05
N GLU A 55 -4.12 -12.63 12.89
CA GLU A 55 -5.39 -13.05 12.30
C GLU A 55 -6.55 -12.69 13.24
N VAL A 56 -7.38 -11.74 12.80
CA VAL A 56 -8.61 -11.34 13.50
C VAL A 56 -9.80 -12.14 12.99
N LEU A 57 -9.79 -12.47 11.69
CA LEU A 57 -10.85 -13.21 11.03
C LEU A 57 -10.23 -14.09 9.95
N LYS A 58 -10.80 -15.28 9.71
CA LYS A 58 -10.46 -16.13 8.58
C LYS A 58 -11.71 -16.58 7.85
N ASP A 59 -11.70 -16.43 6.54
CA ASP A 59 -12.80 -16.85 5.66
C ASP A 59 -12.28 -17.65 4.46
N GLU A 60 -13.15 -17.85 3.45
CA GLU A 60 -12.82 -18.58 2.21
C GLU A 60 -11.76 -17.87 1.35
N SER A 61 -11.60 -16.55 1.52
CA SER A 61 -10.63 -15.74 0.78
C SER A 61 -9.25 -15.83 1.42
N GLY A 62 -9.19 -15.81 2.75
CA GLY A 62 -7.94 -15.96 3.51
C GLY A 62 -8.02 -15.43 4.94
N SER A 63 -6.86 -15.11 5.49
CA SER A 63 -6.70 -14.57 6.84
C SER A 63 -6.68 -13.04 6.82
N TRP A 64 -7.60 -12.42 7.55
CA TRP A 64 -7.74 -10.97 7.65
C TRP A 64 -7.12 -10.44 8.94
N GLY A 65 -6.49 -9.27 8.84
CA GLY A 65 -6.00 -8.48 9.94
C GLY A 65 -6.61 -7.07 9.94
N ILE A 66 -6.27 -6.30 10.97
CA ILE A 66 -6.62 -4.88 11.06
C ILE A 66 -5.33 -4.09 11.26
N GLU A 67 -5.09 -3.10 10.40
CA GLU A 67 -3.91 -2.23 10.45
C GLU A 67 -4.34 -0.78 10.20
N ASN A 68 -3.89 0.14 11.08
CA ASN A 68 -4.33 1.55 11.05
C ASN A 68 -5.86 1.70 11.00
N ASP A 69 -6.58 0.94 11.82
CA ASP A 69 -8.05 0.88 11.87
C ASP A 69 -8.74 0.47 10.56
N ASN A 70 -8.01 -0.11 9.61
CA ASN A 70 -8.52 -0.59 8.33
C ASN A 70 -8.36 -2.11 8.18
N TRP A 71 -9.31 -2.75 7.50
CA TRP A 71 -9.21 -4.15 7.13
C TRP A 71 -8.10 -4.37 6.12
N CYS A 72 -7.31 -5.42 6.34
CA CYS A 72 -6.25 -5.79 5.43
C CYS A 72 -6.13 -7.32 5.31
N GLY A 73 -5.67 -7.81 4.15
CA GLY A 73 -5.39 -9.22 3.93
C GLY A 73 -4.00 -9.61 4.41
N ILE A 74 -3.91 -10.64 5.26
CA ILE A 74 -2.63 -11.19 5.71
C ILE A 74 -2.07 -12.07 4.59
N ILE A 75 -0.87 -11.74 4.14
CA ILE A 75 -0.08 -12.57 3.24
C ILE A 75 0.69 -13.61 4.06
N GLN A 76 0.53 -14.88 3.72
CA GLN A 76 1.43 -15.92 4.24
C GLN A 76 2.66 -15.93 3.36
N GLU A 77 3.77 -15.40 3.87
CA GLU A 77 5.07 -15.58 3.24
C GLU A 77 5.37 -17.09 3.24
N THR A 78 5.45 -17.67 2.05
CA THR A 78 5.74 -19.09 1.83
C THR A 78 7.24 -19.32 1.72
#